data_AF-A0A329LS54-F1
#
_entry.id   AF-A0A329LS54-F1
#
_cell.length_a   1.000
_cell.length_b   1.000
_cell.length_c   1.000
_cell.angle_alpha   90.00
_cell.angle_beta   90.00
_cell.angle_gamma   90.00
#
_symmetry.space_group_name_H-M   'P 1'
#
loop_
_entity.id
_entity.type
_entity.pdbx_description
1 polymer ?
#
loop_
_entity_poly.entity_id
_entity_poly.type
_entity_poly.pdbx_seq_one_letter_code
_entity_poly.pdbx_strand_id
1 'polypeptide(L)'
;MDHSGHHGMDHGAIEHGDMDHHNMDHDAMEHGAMEHGDMDHSAMDHSGHHGMDHGGMEMAPAGIALAEGGEDRDGLEMDVLHLRLGPVLPHWPAGLVLRCSLQGDVLAEAEAWIVDNDHESGYKAPPEHTELVAAARQCDHVVDLLELSGWWRASVIARRARDLLLGDSDVDRARELLDGLHKMLGKSRLLRWSLRDLAPLTAESLDRHELPAALAGDTYDRLLTRVGQARTLLREPLSSSLFELDSTKISDALPAVVRGLDVATARLVVASLGIDTARANESIPHG
;
A
#
# COMPACT_ATOMS: atom_id res chain seq x y z
N MET A 1 -7.46 -53.76 39.01
CA MET A 1 -7.24 -54.04 37.59
C MET A 1 -6.22 -53.04 37.10
N ASP A 2 -5.00 -53.53 36.97
CA ASP A 2 -3.88 -52.89 36.28
C ASP A 2 -4.17 -52.89 34.77
N HIS A 3 -3.75 -51.84 34.07
CA HIS A 3 -3.04 -51.92 32.78
C HIS A 3 -2.60 -50.51 32.34
N SER A 4 -1.31 -50.24 32.56
CA SER A 4 -0.33 -49.81 31.55
C SER A 4 -0.76 -48.79 30.47
N GLY A 5 -0.17 -47.59 30.56
CA GLY A 5 -0.01 -46.64 29.45
C GLY A 5 1.33 -45.94 29.56
N HIS A 6 2.35 -46.48 28.88
CA HIS A 6 3.66 -45.85 28.71
C HIS A 6 3.55 -44.59 27.84
N HIS A 7 4.22 -43.51 28.24
CA HIS A 7 5.05 -42.70 27.35
C HIS A 7 5.98 -41.83 28.21
N GLY A 8 7.25 -42.24 28.25
CA GLY A 8 8.35 -41.37 28.67
C GLY A 8 8.82 -40.53 27.49
N MET A 9 9.33 -39.34 27.78
CA MET A 9 10.74 -38.97 27.58
C MET A 9 10.89 -37.50 27.96
N ASP A 10 11.61 -37.30 29.06
CA ASP A 10 12.17 -36.06 29.54
C ASP A 10 13.28 -35.61 28.60
N HIS A 11 13.21 -34.38 28.09
CA HIS A 11 14.33 -33.69 27.48
C HIS A 11 14.42 -32.31 28.12
N GLY A 12 15.40 -32.21 29.03
CA GLY A 12 15.76 -31.03 29.76
C GLY A 12 16.26 -29.88 28.89
N ALA A 13 16.37 -28.75 29.58
CA ALA A 13 16.88 -27.48 29.13
C ALA A 13 18.13 -27.61 28.25
N ILE A 14 18.07 -27.01 27.06
CA ILE A 14 19.25 -26.64 26.29
C ILE A 14 19.44 -25.13 26.49
N GLU A 15 20.35 -24.80 27.40
CA GLU A 15 20.94 -23.47 27.51
C GLU A 15 21.76 -23.21 26.24
N HIS A 16 21.40 -22.16 25.49
CA HIS A 16 22.29 -21.63 24.47
C HIS A 16 23.30 -20.71 25.13
N GLY A 17 24.44 -21.30 25.47
CA GLY A 17 25.65 -20.60 25.87
C GLY A 17 26.18 -19.72 24.74
N ASP A 18 26.70 -18.59 25.19
CA ASP A 18 27.51 -17.58 24.51
C ASP A 18 28.50 -18.19 23.49
N MET A 19 28.45 -17.72 22.25
CA MET A 19 29.50 -17.98 21.25
C MET A 19 30.09 -16.66 20.78
N ASP A 20 31.17 -16.27 21.45
CA ASP A 20 32.14 -15.27 21.00
C ASP A 20 32.75 -15.69 19.65
N HIS A 21 32.54 -14.88 18.61
CA HIS A 21 33.35 -14.94 17.38
C HIS A 21 34.42 -13.85 17.44
N HIS A 22 35.49 -14.14 18.17
CA HIS A 22 36.74 -13.42 18.05
C HIS A 22 37.48 -13.83 16.77
N ASN A 23 37.95 -12.82 16.02
CA ASN A 23 39.15 -12.82 15.19
C ASN A 23 39.41 -14.04 14.30
N MET A 24 39.00 -13.95 13.03
CA MET A 24 39.72 -14.62 11.95
C MET A 24 40.53 -13.60 11.18
N ASP A 25 41.81 -13.55 11.51
CA ASP A 25 42.89 -12.94 10.73
C ASP A 25 43.01 -13.69 9.40
N HIS A 26 42.88 -12.99 8.28
CA HIS A 26 43.21 -13.50 6.95
C HIS A 26 44.49 -12.83 6.47
N ASP A 27 45.60 -13.21 7.10
CA ASP A 27 46.93 -12.91 6.59
C ASP A 27 47.26 -13.82 5.39
N ALA A 28 47.70 -13.15 4.32
CA ALA A 28 48.56 -13.63 3.24
C ALA A 28 48.09 -14.86 2.42
N MET A 29 47.36 -14.58 1.33
CA MET A 29 47.55 -15.33 0.08
C MET A 29 48.14 -14.40 -0.97
N GLU A 30 49.46 -14.51 -1.15
CA GLU A 30 50.18 -13.96 -2.30
C GLU A 30 49.72 -14.69 -3.57
N HIS A 31 49.00 -13.99 -4.45
CA HIS A 31 48.85 -14.42 -5.84
C HIS A 31 49.91 -13.72 -6.68
N GLY A 32 50.90 -14.52 -7.11
CA GLY A 32 51.98 -14.11 -7.97
C GLY A 32 51.49 -13.47 -9.27
N ALA A 33 52.26 -12.47 -9.70
CA ALA A 33 52.08 -11.72 -10.93
C ALA A 33 51.90 -12.64 -12.15
N MET A 34 50.77 -12.48 -12.85
CA MET A 34 50.66 -12.86 -14.25
C MET A 34 50.86 -11.59 -15.08
N GLU A 35 52.03 -11.49 -15.70
CA GLU A 35 52.30 -10.52 -16.76
C GLU A 35 51.40 -10.83 -17.95
N HIS A 36 50.44 -9.96 -18.26
CA HIS A 36 49.75 -9.97 -19.54
C HIS A 36 50.64 -9.30 -20.58
N GLY A 37 51.29 -10.15 -21.38
CA GLY A 37 52.01 -9.73 -22.58
C GLY A 37 51.08 -9.00 -23.55
N ASP A 38 51.62 -7.91 -24.09
CA ASP A 38 51.15 -7.10 -25.20
C ASP A 38 50.56 -7.97 -26.33
N MET A 39 49.25 -7.87 -26.57
CA MET A 39 48.62 -8.35 -27.80
C MET A 39 48.19 -7.15 -28.64
N ASP A 40 49.06 -6.81 -29.58
CA ASP A 40 48.79 -5.91 -30.69
C ASP A 40 47.64 -6.47 -31.56
N HIS A 41 46.50 -5.78 -31.59
CA HIS A 41 45.37 -6.07 -32.48
C HIS A 41 45.36 -5.17 -33.71
N SER A 42 46.52 -4.89 -34.28
CA SER A 42 46.61 -4.24 -35.59
C SER A 42 46.38 -5.25 -36.73
N ALA A 43 45.32 -5.01 -37.50
CA ALA A 43 44.95 -5.64 -38.78
C ALA A 43 44.06 -6.89 -38.73
N MET A 44 42.76 -6.67 -38.50
CA MET A 44 41.71 -7.44 -39.20
C MET A 44 40.82 -6.48 -39.99
N ASP A 45 41.15 -6.37 -41.28
CA ASP A 45 40.30 -5.81 -42.32
C ASP A 45 39.08 -6.73 -42.51
N HIS A 46 37.90 -6.25 -42.11
CA HIS A 46 36.62 -6.81 -42.52
C HIS A 46 35.87 -5.78 -43.36
N SER A 47 36.46 -5.43 -44.50
CA SER A 47 35.72 -4.89 -45.63
C SER A 47 34.74 -5.94 -46.17
N GLY A 48 33.45 -5.64 -46.03
CA GLY A 48 32.39 -6.23 -46.85
C GLY A 48 31.46 -7.19 -46.13
N HIS A 49 30.48 -6.66 -45.40
CA HIS A 49 29.12 -7.18 -45.52
C HIS A 49 28.13 -6.02 -45.65
N HIS A 50 27.48 -6.04 -46.80
CA HIS A 50 26.41 -5.16 -47.22
C HIS A 50 25.33 -5.03 -46.15
N GLY A 51 24.82 -3.80 -46.01
CA GLY A 51 23.66 -3.50 -45.20
C GLY A 51 22.50 -4.45 -45.52
N MET A 52 22.13 -5.24 -44.52
CA MET A 52 20.79 -5.74 -44.41
C MET A 52 19.99 -4.67 -43.67
N ASP A 53 19.26 -3.91 -44.48
CA ASP A 53 18.09 -3.14 -44.10
C ASP A 53 17.14 -4.08 -43.33
N HIS A 54 17.16 -4.01 -42.00
CA HIS A 54 16.15 -4.63 -41.16
C HIS A 54 14.88 -3.79 -41.23
N GLY A 55 14.23 -3.83 -42.40
CA GLY A 55 12.86 -3.44 -42.54
C GLY A 55 12.02 -4.19 -41.51
N GLY A 56 11.19 -3.44 -40.80
CA GLY A 56 10.37 -3.89 -39.67
C GLY A 56 9.61 -5.19 -39.97
N MET A 57 10.25 -6.30 -39.63
CA MET A 57 9.54 -7.55 -39.43
C MET A 57 8.87 -7.39 -38.07
N GLU A 58 7.57 -7.18 -38.11
CA GLU A 58 6.69 -7.35 -36.96
C GLU A 58 6.81 -8.82 -36.54
N MET A 59 7.78 -9.10 -35.67
CA MET A 59 8.11 -10.42 -35.17
C MET A 59 7.04 -10.83 -34.16
N ALA A 60 5.80 -11.02 -34.61
CA ALA A 60 4.72 -11.60 -33.84
C ALA A 60 4.78 -13.13 -34.02
N PRO A 61 5.35 -13.92 -33.08
CA PRO A 61 5.37 -15.36 -33.20
C PRO A 61 3.92 -15.85 -33.21
N ALA A 62 3.55 -16.63 -34.23
CA ALA A 62 2.19 -17.11 -34.45
C ALA A 62 1.10 -16.03 -34.72
N GLY A 63 1.49 -14.79 -35.09
CA GLY A 63 0.54 -13.73 -35.47
C GLY A 63 -0.26 -13.15 -34.30
N ILE A 64 0.17 -13.43 -33.06
CA ILE A 64 -0.34 -12.78 -31.86
C ILE A 64 0.57 -11.58 -31.62
N ALA A 65 -0.01 -10.38 -31.61
CA ALA A 65 0.73 -9.16 -31.30
C ALA A 65 1.47 -9.34 -29.96
N LEU A 66 2.76 -9.05 -29.97
CA LEU A 66 3.54 -8.97 -28.74
C LEU A 66 3.01 -7.81 -27.87
N ALA A 67 3.26 -7.88 -26.57
CA ALA A 67 2.96 -6.76 -25.69
C ALA A 67 3.71 -5.51 -26.21
N GLU A 68 3.05 -4.35 -26.16
CA GLU A 68 3.68 -3.09 -26.54
C GLU A 68 4.80 -2.78 -25.52
N GLY A 69 6.00 -2.47 -26.01
CA GLY A 69 7.15 -2.12 -25.18
C GLY A 69 7.10 -0.65 -24.77
N GLY A 70 7.47 -0.35 -23.53
CA GLY A 70 7.74 1.02 -23.07
C GLY A 70 9.20 1.22 -22.72
N GLU A 71 9.71 2.44 -22.85
CA GLU A 71 11.08 2.79 -22.45
C GLU A 71 11.27 2.58 -20.93
N ASP A 72 12.27 1.78 -20.55
CA ASP A 72 12.69 1.59 -19.15
C ASP A 72 13.92 2.44 -18.79
N ARG A 73 14.25 2.52 -17.50
CA ARG A 73 15.33 3.32 -16.90
C ARG A 73 16.72 3.02 -17.45
N ASP A 74 16.93 1.83 -17.98
CA ASP A 74 18.19 1.38 -18.59
C ASP A 74 18.22 1.52 -20.12
N GLY A 75 17.14 2.04 -20.71
CA GLY A 75 16.98 2.19 -22.15
C GLY A 75 16.58 0.91 -22.88
N LEU A 76 16.20 -0.15 -22.16
CA LEU A 76 15.59 -1.34 -22.74
C LEU A 76 14.07 -1.19 -22.81
N GLU A 77 13.46 -1.72 -23.87
CA GLU A 77 12.01 -1.81 -23.98
C GLU A 77 11.49 -2.93 -23.08
N MET A 78 10.59 -2.60 -22.15
CA MET A 78 9.96 -3.58 -21.25
C MET A 78 8.48 -3.73 -21.57
N ASP A 79 7.97 -4.96 -21.47
CA ASP A 79 6.56 -5.28 -21.72
C ASP A 79 5.64 -4.41 -20.86
N VAL A 80 4.68 -3.74 -21.51
CA VAL A 80 3.65 -2.95 -20.84
C VAL A 80 2.44 -3.84 -20.53
N LEU A 81 2.08 -3.93 -19.25
CA LEU A 81 0.88 -4.62 -18.80
C LEU A 81 -0.18 -3.61 -18.34
N HIS A 82 -1.33 -3.59 -19.00
CA HIS A 82 -2.47 -2.79 -18.55
C HIS A 82 -3.31 -3.54 -17.53
N LEU A 83 -3.50 -2.95 -16.35
CA LEU A 83 -4.34 -3.48 -15.28
C LEU A 83 -5.46 -2.51 -14.91
N ARG A 84 -6.54 -3.07 -14.37
CA ARG A 84 -7.63 -2.33 -13.74
C ARG A 84 -7.85 -2.88 -12.34
N LEU A 85 -7.64 -2.04 -11.34
CA LEU A 85 -7.88 -2.35 -9.93
C LEU A 85 -9.23 -1.73 -9.51
N GLY A 86 -10.03 -2.48 -8.75
CA GLY A 86 -11.39 -2.09 -8.36
C GLY A 86 -12.44 -2.36 -9.46
N PRO A 87 -13.72 -2.00 -9.21
CA PRO A 87 -14.24 -1.31 -8.03
C PRO A 87 -14.60 -2.24 -6.86
N VAL A 88 -14.45 -3.57 -7.04
CA VAL A 88 -14.89 -4.60 -6.09
C VAL A 88 -13.71 -5.49 -5.67
N LEU A 89 -12.61 -4.86 -5.24
CA LEU A 89 -11.47 -5.59 -4.67
C LEU A 89 -11.61 -5.69 -3.14
N PRO A 90 -11.14 -6.78 -2.50
CA PRO A 90 -11.06 -6.85 -1.05
C PRO A 90 -10.17 -5.74 -0.48
N HIS A 91 -10.65 -5.09 0.58
CA HIS A 91 -9.98 -3.97 1.27
C HIS A 91 -9.64 -2.81 0.33
N TRP A 92 -10.56 -2.52 -0.59
CA TRP A 92 -10.46 -1.46 -1.58
C TRP A 92 -11.66 -0.51 -1.43
N PRO A 93 -11.48 0.81 -1.61
CA PRO A 93 -12.60 1.74 -1.58
C PRO A 93 -13.65 1.35 -2.62
N ALA A 94 -14.87 1.07 -2.18
CA ALA A 94 -15.94 0.61 -3.06
C ALA A 94 -16.15 1.63 -4.19
N GLY A 95 -16.33 1.20 -5.44
CA GLY A 95 -16.58 2.13 -6.54
C GLY A 95 -15.34 2.85 -7.09
N LEU A 96 -14.20 2.89 -6.39
CA LEU A 96 -12.96 3.43 -6.93
C LEU A 96 -12.39 2.49 -8.00
N VAL A 97 -12.05 3.01 -9.16
CA VAL A 97 -11.32 2.30 -10.21
C VAL A 97 -9.98 2.98 -10.41
N LEU A 98 -8.91 2.19 -10.41
CA LEU A 98 -7.56 2.62 -10.78
C LEU A 98 -7.14 1.82 -12.01
N ARG A 99 -7.09 2.47 -13.16
CA ARG A 99 -6.51 1.93 -14.39
C ARG A 99 -5.04 2.27 -14.38
N CYS A 100 -4.18 1.32 -14.67
CA CYS A 100 -2.74 1.55 -14.70
C CYS A 100 -2.05 0.78 -15.81
N SER A 101 -0.88 1.28 -16.19
CA SER A 101 0.11 0.54 -16.97
C SER A 101 1.27 0.18 -16.04
N LEU A 102 1.71 -1.07 -16.15
CA LEU A 102 2.87 -1.57 -15.45
C LEU A 102 3.98 -1.78 -16.46
N GLN A 103 5.18 -1.43 -16.05
CA GLN A 103 6.43 -1.77 -16.70
C GLN A 103 7.18 -2.63 -15.68
N GLY A 104 7.23 -3.95 -15.92
CA GLY A 104 7.71 -4.90 -14.91
C GLY A 104 6.76 -4.95 -13.70
N ASP A 105 7.26 -4.65 -12.51
CA ASP A 105 6.47 -4.55 -11.27
C ASP A 105 6.05 -3.12 -10.93
N VAL A 106 6.52 -2.11 -11.67
CA VAL A 106 6.31 -0.68 -11.37
C VAL A 106 5.12 -0.11 -12.14
N LEU A 107 4.29 0.67 -11.45
CA LEU A 107 3.22 1.47 -12.05
C LEU A 107 3.81 2.68 -12.78
N ALA A 108 3.80 2.66 -14.10
CA ALA A 108 4.32 3.74 -14.95
C ALA A 108 3.29 4.85 -15.14
N GLU A 109 2.04 4.48 -15.46
CA GLU A 109 0.91 5.40 -15.60
C GLU A 109 -0.29 4.91 -14.81
N ALA A 110 -1.12 5.87 -14.41
CA ALA A 110 -2.31 5.63 -13.63
C ALA A 110 -3.40 6.66 -13.98
N GLU A 111 -4.64 6.21 -13.99
CA GLU A 111 -5.85 7.01 -14.11
C GLU A 111 -6.83 6.50 -13.04
N ALA A 112 -7.44 7.39 -12.29
CA ALA A 112 -8.38 7.03 -11.23
C ALA A 112 -9.71 7.74 -11.40
N TRP A 113 -10.80 7.03 -11.13
CA TRP A 113 -12.14 7.61 -11.09
C TRP A 113 -13.03 6.80 -10.14
N ILE A 114 -14.09 7.43 -9.65
CA ILE A 114 -15.13 6.75 -8.89
C ILE A 114 -16.25 6.42 -9.87
N VAL A 115 -16.70 5.17 -9.87
CA VAL A 115 -17.86 4.76 -10.67
C VAL A 115 -19.09 5.44 -10.08
N ASP A 116 -19.74 6.27 -10.90
CA ASP A 116 -20.99 6.94 -10.52
C ASP A 116 -22.02 5.89 -10.09
N ASN A 117 -22.52 6.07 -8.87
CA ASN A 117 -23.82 5.52 -8.51
C ASN A 117 -24.84 6.53 -9.00
N ASP A 118 -25.41 6.27 -10.18
CA ASP A 118 -26.56 6.97 -10.76
C ASP A 118 -27.86 6.72 -9.95
N HIS A 119 -27.72 6.63 -8.63
CA HIS A 119 -28.81 6.56 -7.68
C HIS A 119 -29.07 7.99 -7.21
N GLU A 120 -29.96 8.69 -7.92
CA GLU A 120 -30.87 9.70 -7.34
C GLU A 120 -31.75 9.05 -6.24
N SER A 121 -31.12 8.43 -5.26
CA SER A 121 -31.81 8.02 -4.05
C SER A 121 -31.90 9.26 -3.19
N GLY A 122 -32.98 10.01 -3.35
CA GLY A 122 -33.41 11.11 -2.47
C GLY A 122 -33.60 10.73 -1.00
N TYR A 123 -33.10 9.57 -0.56
CA TYR A 123 -32.86 9.25 0.84
C TYR A 123 -31.71 10.10 1.37
N LYS A 124 -32.05 11.31 1.84
CA LYS A 124 -31.26 11.96 2.88
C LYS A 124 -31.22 11.00 4.07
N ALA A 125 -30.07 10.39 4.32
CA ALA A 125 -29.87 9.57 5.51
C ALA A 125 -30.28 10.40 6.76
N PRO A 126 -31.01 9.82 7.72
CA PRO A 126 -31.43 10.54 8.92
C PRO A 126 -30.20 11.10 9.67
N PRO A 127 -30.30 12.28 10.31
CA PRO A 127 -29.19 12.94 10.99
C PRO A 127 -28.88 12.34 12.38
N GLU A 128 -28.98 11.03 12.56
CA GLU A 128 -28.87 10.38 13.87
C GLU A 128 -27.55 9.60 13.98
N HIS A 129 -26.71 10.00 14.93
CA HIS A 129 -25.38 9.46 15.28
C HIS A 129 -24.23 9.68 14.27
N THR A 130 -24.15 10.88 13.67
CA THR A 130 -23.08 11.25 12.71
C THR A 130 -21.67 10.92 13.19
N GLU A 131 -21.35 11.16 14.47
CA GLU A 131 -20.00 10.94 15.02
C GLU A 131 -19.66 9.48 15.26
N LEU A 132 -20.58 8.68 15.82
CA LEU A 132 -20.35 7.26 16.04
C LEU A 132 -20.21 6.53 14.71
N VAL A 133 -21.03 6.90 13.72
CA VAL A 133 -20.92 6.40 12.34
C VAL A 133 -19.62 6.86 11.69
N ALA A 134 -19.21 8.12 11.86
CA ALA A 134 -17.92 8.60 11.35
C ALA A 134 -16.73 7.89 12.00
N ALA A 135 -16.77 7.67 13.32
CA ALA A 135 -15.74 6.92 14.04
C ALA A 135 -15.70 5.45 13.61
N ALA A 136 -16.86 4.83 13.37
CA ALA A 136 -16.97 3.50 12.79
C ALA A 136 -16.36 3.43 11.39
N ARG A 137 -16.60 4.43 10.52
CA ARG A 137 -15.97 4.53 9.19
C ARG A 137 -14.45 4.64 9.29
N GLN A 138 -13.92 5.40 10.25
CA GLN A 138 -12.47 5.42 10.48
C GLN A 138 -11.94 4.05 10.89
N CYS A 139 -12.71 3.27 11.66
CA CYS A 139 -12.34 1.89 11.97
C CYS A 139 -12.35 0.98 10.73
N ASP A 140 -13.27 1.15 9.78
CA ASP A 140 -13.28 0.40 8.52
C ASP A 140 -11.99 0.63 7.71
N HIS A 141 -11.59 1.88 7.51
CA HIS A 141 -10.33 2.19 6.81
C HIS A 141 -9.10 1.64 7.54
N VAL A 142 -9.10 1.67 8.88
CA VAL A 142 -8.03 1.06 9.68
C VAL A 142 -8.01 -0.47 9.49
N VAL A 143 -9.17 -1.12 9.45
CA VAL A 143 -9.28 -2.55 9.14
C VAL A 143 -8.68 -2.85 7.77
N ASP A 144 -9.05 -2.10 6.73
CA ASP A 144 -8.57 -2.36 5.37
C ASP A 144 -7.04 -2.34 5.26
N LEU A 145 -6.40 -1.32 5.82
CA LEU A 145 -4.94 -1.24 5.82
C LEU A 145 -4.28 -2.34 6.66
N LEU A 146 -4.85 -2.67 7.83
CA LEU A 146 -4.30 -3.71 8.71
C LEU A 146 -4.46 -5.11 8.12
N GLU A 147 -5.55 -5.39 7.41
CA GLU A 147 -5.75 -6.65 6.70
C GLU A 147 -4.78 -6.79 5.53
N LEU A 148 -4.62 -5.74 4.71
CA LEU A 148 -3.67 -5.74 3.59
C LEU A 148 -2.20 -5.88 4.05
N SER A 149 -1.85 -5.27 5.18
CA SER A 149 -0.51 -5.36 5.76
C SER A 149 -0.26 -6.64 6.58
N GLY A 150 -1.27 -7.53 6.70
CA GLY A 150 -1.15 -8.79 7.43
C GLY A 150 -1.21 -8.68 8.96
N TRP A 151 -1.61 -7.53 9.50
CA TRP A 151 -1.74 -7.25 10.95
C TRP A 151 -3.12 -7.62 11.50
N TRP A 152 -3.57 -8.84 11.22
CA TRP A 152 -4.91 -9.35 11.51
C TRP A 152 -5.35 -9.22 12.98
N ARG A 153 -4.44 -9.34 13.95
CA ARG A 153 -4.78 -9.18 15.38
C ARG A 153 -5.27 -7.77 15.68
N ALA A 154 -4.64 -6.77 15.07
CA ALA A 154 -5.02 -5.38 15.23
C ALA A 154 -6.29 -5.05 14.44
N SER A 155 -6.49 -5.65 13.25
CA SER A 155 -7.73 -5.49 12.48
C SER A 155 -8.95 -6.00 13.25
N VAL A 156 -8.83 -7.13 13.97
CA VAL A 156 -9.90 -7.65 14.83
C VAL A 156 -10.30 -6.67 15.93
N ILE A 157 -9.33 -5.94 16.52
CA ILE A 157 -9.61 -4.92 17.55
C ILE A 157 -10.38 -3.75 16.93
N ALA A 158 -9.94 -3.26 15.77
CA ALA A 158 -10.62 -2.18 15.05
C ALA A 158 -12.04 -2.58 14.62
N ARG A 159 -12.24 -3.81 14.12
CA ARG A 159 -13.56 -4.34 13.74
C ARG A 159 -14.50 -4.44 14.94
N ARG A 160 -14.01 -4.91 16.10
CA ARG A 160 -14.81 -4.95 17.33
C ARG A 160 -15.22 -3.56 17.80
N ALA A 161 -14.30 -2.59 17.74
CA ALA A 161 -14.63 -1.19 18.08
C ALA A 161 -15.72 -0.66 17.15
N ARG A 162 -15.59 -0.86 15.82
CA ARG A 162 -16.61 -0.50 14.84
C ARG A 162 -17.98 -1.11 15.15
N ASP A 163 -18.04 -2.41 15.40
CA ASP A 163 -19.31 -3.12 15.63
C ASP A 163 -20.02 -2.60 16.89
N LEU A 164 -19.26 -2.26 17.95
CA LEU A 164 -19.80 -1.63 19.16
C LEU A 164 -20.38 -0.24 18.89
N LEU A 165 -19.71 0.55 18.04
CA LEU A 165 -20.12 1.90 17.65
C LEU A 165 -21.37 1.90 16.77
N LEU A 166 -21.46 0.97 15.80
CA LEU A 166 -22.62 0.85 14.92
C LEU A 166 -23.85 0.27 15.63
N GLY A 167 -23.64 -0.60 16.61
CA GLY A 167 -24.71 -1.18 17.42
C GLY A 167 -25.18 -0.29 18.57
N ASP A 168 -24.58 0.90 18.76
CA ASP A 168 -24.76 1.81 19.91
C ASP A 168 -24.83 1.07 21.26
N SER A 169 -23.96 0.07 21.41
CA SER A 169 -24.09 -0.93 22.47
C SER A 169 -23.19 -0.65 23.67
N ASP A 170 -21.96 -0.17 23.43
CA ASP A 170 -20.97 0.14 24.46
C ASP A 170 -19.87 1.07 23.92
N VAL A 171 -20.14 2.38 23.93
CA VAL A 171 -19.21 3.41 23.42
C VAL A 171 -17.95 3.50 24.29
N ASP A 172 -18.06 3.31 25.61
CA ASP A 172 -16.91 3.34 26.52
C ASP A 172 -15.95 2.19 26.24
N ARG A 173 -16.49 0.98 26.00
CA ARG A 173 -15.66 -0.14 25.58
C ARG A 173 -15.01 0.10 24.22
N ALA A 174 -15.72 0.70 23.27
CA ALA A 174 -15.13 1.09 21.98
C ALA A 174 -13.95 2.07 22.15
N ARG A 175 -14.09 3.06 23.05
CA ARG A 175 -13.00 4.01 23.39
C ARG A 175 -11.78 3.28 23.96
N GLU A 176 -11.97 2.36 24.91
CA GLU A 176 -10.88 1.57 25.48
C GLU A 176 -10.14 0.73 24.44
N LEU A 177 -10.89 0.10 23.52
CA LEU A 177 -10.31 -0.68 22.43
C LEU A 177 -9.46 0.19 21.50
N LEU A 178 -9.95 1.39 21.14
CA LEU A 178 -9.21 2.31 20.28
C LEU A 178 -7.98 2.92 20.96
N ASP A 179 -8.05 3.24 22.26
CA ASP A 179 -6.89 3.69 23.04
C ASP A 179 -5.83 2.57 23.12
N GLY A 180 -6.26 1.33 23.35
CA GLY A 180 -5.39 0.15 23.34
C GLY A 180 -4.75 -0.09 21.96
N LEU A 181 -5.54 -0.01 20.89
CA LEU A 181 -5.10 -0.15 19.51
C LEU A 181 -4.05 0.91 19.16
N HIS A 182 -4.33 2.18 19.42
CA HIS A 182 -3.41 3.28 19.15
C HIS A 182 -2.05 3.06 19.84
N LYS A 183 -2.06 2.66 21.12
CA LYS A 183 -0.84 2.35 21.87
C LYS A 183 -0.11 1.12 21.31
N MET A 184 -0.83 0.10 20.87
CA MET A 184 -0.26 -1.11 20.26
C MET A 184 0.45 -0.78 18.95
N LEU A 185 -0.23 -0.08 18.05
CA LEU A 185 0.32 0.32 16.75
C LEU A 185 1.53 1.24 16.93
N GLY A 186 1.41 2.27 17.78
CA GLY A 186 2.47 3.23 18.07
C GLY A 186 3.75 2.62 18.66
N LYS A 187 3.65 1.46 19.31
CA LYS A 187 4.81 0.73 19.88
C LYS A 187 5.40 -0.31 18.93
N SER A 188 4.74 -0.61 17.81
CA SER A 188 5.15 -1.66 16.90
C SER A 188 6.23 -1.17 15.94
N ARG A 189 7.49 -1.51 16.23
CA ARG A 189 8.62 -1.19 15.35
C ARG A 189 8.52 -1.89 14.00
N LEU A 190 8.05 -3.14 13.98
CA LEU A 190 7.88 -3.90 12.75
C LEU A 190 6.83 -3.26 11.84
N LEU A 191 5.68 -2.87 12.39
CA LEU A 191 4.65 -2.18 11.62
C LEU A 191 5.16 -0.85 11.08
N ARG A 192 5.86 -0.06 11.92
CA ARG A 192 6.51 1.17 11.49
C ARG A 192 7.46 0.92 10.33
N TRP A 193 8.29 -0.12 10.40
CA TRP A 193 9.24 -0.47 9.34
C TRP A 193 8.58 -0.99 8.07
N SER A 194 7.43 -1.65 8.16
CA SER A 194 6.71 -2.15 6.99
C SER A 194 5.96 -1.06 6.23
N LEU A 195 5.53 -0.01 6.91
CA LEU A 195 4.69 1.05 6.32
C LEU A 195 5.41 2.40 6.18
N ARG A 196 6.67 2.48 6.65
CA ARG A 196 7.48 3.70 6.51
C ARG A 196 7.80 4.01 5.07
N ASP A 197 7.90 5.31 4.78
CA ASP A 197 8.34 5.83 3.49
C ASP A 197 7.45 5.38 2.30
N LEU A 198 6.28 4.78 2.57
CA LEU A 198 5.29 4.41 1.56
C LEU A 198 4.38 5.60 1.25
N ALA A 199 4.60 6.21 0.09
CA ALA A 199 3.92 7.42 -0.40
C ALA A 199 3.88 8.54 0.67
N PRO A 200 5.03 9.13 1.03
CA PRO A 200 5.07 10.27 1.93
C PRO A 200 4.43 11.50 1.28
N LEU A 201 3.45 12.09 1.96
CA LEU A 201 2.80 13.33 1.54
C LEU A 201 3.30 14.50 2.38
N THR A 202 4.01 15.43 1.72
CA THR A 202 4.49 16.67 2.33
C THR A 202 3.39 17.72 2.32
N ALA A 203 3.51 18.74 3.18
CA ALA A 203 2.58 19.88 3.18
C ALA A 203 2.47 20.52 1.77
N GLU A 204 3.58 20.67 1.06
CA GLU A 204 3.59 21.19 -0.31
C GLU A 204 2.80 20.31 -1.29
N SER A 205 2.93 18.98 -1.19
CA SER A 205 2.16 18.06 -2.03
C SER A 205 0.66 18.09 -1.70
N LEU A 206 0.31 18.20 -0.42
CA LEU A 206 -1.07 18.29 0.02
C LEU A 206 -1.70 19.59 -0.49
N ASP A 207 -1.00 20.73 -0.35
CA ASP A 207 -1.47 22.03 -0.83
C ASP A 207 -1.64 22.02 -2.36
N ARG A 208 -0.68 21.47 -3.10
CA ARG A 208 -0.72 21.34 -4.57
C ARG A 208 -1.92 20.54 -5.07
N HIS A 209 -2.36 19.54 -4.31
CA HIS A 209 -3.50 18.68 -4.65
C HIS A 209 -4.77 19.02 -3.86
N GLU A 210 -4.76 20.13 -3.11
CA GLU A 210 -5.87 20.56 -2.23
C GLU A 210 -6.36 19.46 -1.27
N LEU A 211 -5.43 18.64 -0.77
CA LEU A 211 -5.69 17.51 0.11
C LEU A 211 -5.64 17.94 1.59
N PRO A 212 -6.44 17.31 2.48
CA PRO A 212 -6.41 17.64 3.90
C PRO A 212 -5.06 17.34 4.57
N ALA A 213 -4.66 18.21 5.50
CA ALA A 213 -3.43 18.05 6.29
C ALA A 213 -3.39 16.73 7.09
N ALA A 214 -4.54 16.11 7.35
CA ALA A 214 -4.62 14.79 8.00
C ALA A 214 -3.98 13.65 7.19
N LEU A 215 -3.74 13.84 5.89
CA LEU A 215 -3.06 12.87 5.03
C LEU A 215 -1.52 13.01 5.06
N ALA A 216 -0.98 13.97 5.79
CA ALA A 216 0.46 14.20 5.89
C ALA A 216 1.23 13.00 6.43
N GLY A 217 2.48 12.87 5.97
CA GLY A 217 3.38 11.79 6.34
C GLY A 217 3.23 10.57 5.43
N ASP A 218 3.82 9.45 5.86
CA ASP A 218 3.76 8.19 5.13
C ASP A 218 2.52 7.36 5.50
N THR A 219 2.41 6.15 4.94
CA THR A 219 1.29 5.24 5.19
C THR A 219 1.12 4.88 6.68
N TYR A 220 2.22 4.79 7.45
CA TYR A 220 2.16 4.57 8.89
C TYR A 220 1.61 5.78 9.63
N ASP A 221 2.06 6.98 9.28
CA ASP A 221 1.59 8.22 9.89
C ASP A 221 0.08 8.39 9.65
N ARG A 222 -0.39 8.15 8.42
CA ARG A 222 -1.82 8.16 8.09
C ARG A 222 -2.63 7.14 8.90
N LEU A 223 -2.12 5.92 9.10
CA LEU A 223 -2.75 4.91 9.96
C LEU A 223 -2.94 5.42 11.39
N LEU A 224 -1.89 5.98 12.01
CA LEU A 224 -1.95 6.50 13.37
C LEU A 224 -2.88 7.71 13.49
N THR A 225 -2.81 8.63 12.53
CA THR A 225 -3.69 9.80 12.45
C THR A 225 -5.15 9.36 12.40
N ARG A 226 -5.47 8.33 11.62
CA ARG A 226 -6.84 7.83 11.47
C ARG A 226 -7.40 7.20 12.75
N VAL A 227 -6.60 6.40 13.45
CA VAL A 227 -6.99 5.90 14.78
C VAL A 227 -7.13 7.07 15.76
N GLY A 228 -6.27 8.08 15.65
CA GLY A 228 -6.39 9.34 16.41
C GLY A 228 -7.73 10.04 16.16
N GLN A 229 -8.14 10.18 14.90
CA GLN A 229 -9.42 10.80 14.51
C GLN A 229 -10.62 10.07 15.09
N ALA A 230 -10.65 8.73 15.01
CA ALA A 230 -11.70 7.92 15.62
C ALA A 230 -11.80 8.21 17.13
N ARG A 231 -10.66 8.33 17.82
CA ARG A 231 -10.63 8.65 19.26
C ARG A 231 -11.10 10.07 19.56
N THR A 232 -10.74 11.05 18.73
CA THR A 232 -11.19 12.44 18.88
C THR A 232 -12.70 12.55 18.72
N LEU A 233 -13.28 11.92 17.70
CA LEU A 233 -14.74 11.89 17.48
C LEU A 233 -15.51 11.35 18.70
N LEU A 234 -14.95 10.35 19.39
CA LEU A 234 -15.59 9.80 20.60
C LEU A 234 -15.40 10.66 21.86
N ARG A 235 -14.41 11.57 21.89
CA ARG A 235 -14.09 12.43 23.04
C ARG A 235 -14.73 13.82 22.93
N GLU A 236 -14.72 14.37 21.72
CA GLU A 236 -15.16 15.73 21.40
C GLU A 236 -16.14 15.69 20.22
N PRO A 237 -17.38 15.23 20.45
CA PRO A 237 -18.28 14.89 19.36
C PRO A 237 -18.65 16.14 18.53
N LEU A 238 -18.86 17.29 19.15
CA LEU A 238 -19.28 18.55 18.49
C LEU A 238 -18.24 19.18 17.50
N SER A 239 -17.08 18.56 17.25
CA SER A 239 -16.03 19.07 16.33
C SER A 239 -16.07 18.43 14.92
N SER A 240 -17.16 17.73 14.59
CA SER A 240 -17.34 16.85 13.42
C SER A 240 -17.16 17.47 12.03
N SER A 241 -17.12 18.80 11.89
CA SER A 241 -17.12 19.48 10.59
C SER A 241 -15.75 19.55 9.90
N LEU A 242 -14.70 18.92 10.44
CA LEU A 242 -13.32 19.15 10.01
C LEU A 242 -12.76 18.10 9.04
N PHE A 243 -13.51 17.04 8.71
CA PHE A 243 -12.92 15.85 8.08
C PHE A 243 -13.76 15.23 6.97
N GLU A 244 -14.52 16.04 6.23
CA GLU A 244 -15.02 15.59 4.93
C GLU A 244 -13.84 15.51 3.94
N LEU A 245 -13.38 14.29 3.72
CA LEU A 245 -12.45 13.98 2.65
C LEU A 245 -13.23 14.05 1.34
N ASP A 246 -12.90 15.04 0.51
CA ASP A 246 -13.42 15.12 -0.84
C ASP A 246 -12.81 13.99 -1.68
N SER A 247 -13.58 12.92 -1.86
CA SER A 247 -13.15 11.73 -2.58
C SER A 247 -12.78 12.03 -4.03
N THR A 248 -13.30 13.11 -4.62
CA THR A 248 -12.94 13.55 -5.98
C THR A 248 -11.51 14.11 -6.02
N LYS A 249 -11.16 14.99 -5.07
CA LYS A 249 -9.78 15.51 -4.94
C LYS A 249 -8.76 14.41 -4.67
N ILE A 250 -9.13 13.42 -3.86
CA ILE A 250 -8.25 12.27 -3.60
C ILE A 250 -8.10 11.41 -4.85
N SER A 251 -9.18 11.14 -5.61
CA SER A 251 -9.05 10.39 -6.86
C SER A 251 -8.19 11.13 -7.89
N ASP A 252 -8.30 12.45 -7.98
CA ASP A 252 -7.51 13.27 -8.91
C ASP A 252 -6.02 13.27 -8.56
N ALA A 253 -5.69 13.23 -7.27
CA ALA A 253 -4.31 13.14 -6.81
C ALA A 253 -3.72 11.72 -6.94
N LEU A 254 -4.57 10.69 -6.98
CA LEU A 254 -4.16 9.29 -6.87
C LEU A 254 -3.12 8.86 -7.92
N PRO A 255 -3.24 9.24 -9.22
CA PRO A 255 -2.22 8.93 -10.22
C PRO A 255 -0.80 9.37 -9.84
N ALA A 256 -0.66 10.58 -9.29
CA ALA A 256 0.63 11.11 -8.88
C ALA A 256 1.18 10.38 -7.64
N VAL A 257 0.28 9.95 -6.75
CA VAL A 257 0.63 9.27 -5.50
C VAL A 257 1.08 7.82 -5.71
N VAL A 258 0.51 7.11 -6.69
CA VAL A 258 0.79 5.68 -6.92
C VAL A 258 1.82 5.41 -8.00
N ARG A 259 2.16 6.41 -8.83
CA ARG A 259 3.20 6.27 -9.85
C ARG A 259 4.54 5.90 -9.21
N GLY A 260 5.24 4.94 -9.82
CA GLY A 260 6.52 4.44 -9.34
C GLY A 260 6.42 3.39 -8.23
N LEU A 261 5.21 3.02 -7.80
CA LEU A 261 4.99 1.96 -6.81
C LEU A 261 4.69 0.63 -7.50
N ASP A 262 4.93 -0.47 -6.79
CA ASP A 262 4.36 -1.76 -7.16
C ASP A 262 2.87 -1.85 -6.78
N VAL A 263 2.17 -2.84 -7.34
CA VAL A 263 0.72 -3.03 -7.12
C VAL A 263 0.37 -3.27 -5.64
N ALA A 264 1.18 -4.02 -4.91
CA ALA A 264 0.90 -4.30 -3.49
C ALA A 264 1.07 -3.04 -2.65
N THR A 265 2.13 -2.27 -2.89
CA THR A 265 2.37 -0.99 -2.24
C THR A 265 1.27 0.03 -2.59
N ALA A 266 0.86 0.10 -3.86
CA ALA A 266 -0.23 0.97 -4.29
C ALA A 266 -1.54 0.65 -3.55
N ARG A 267 -1.87 -0.64 -3.34
CA ARG A 267 -3.04 -1.05 -2.55
C ARG A 267 -2.96 -0.59 -1.09
N LEU A 268 -1.81 -0.73 -0.45
CA LEU A 268 -1.58 -0.23 0.92
C LEU A 268 -1.76 1.29 0.99
N VAL A 269 -1.19 2.01 0.02
CA VAL A 269 -1.30 3.47 -0.07
C VAL A 269 -2.76 3.89 -0.26
N VAL A 270 -3.49 3.30 -1.21
CA VAL A 270 -4.92 3.57 -1.44
C VAL A 270 -5.75 3.34 -0.18
N ALA A 271 -5.55 2.20 0.51
CA ALA A 271 -6.25 1.91 1.76
C ALA A 271 -5.95 2.94 2.86
N SER A 272 -4.73 3.48 2.89
CA SER A 272 -4.33 4.50 3.88
C SER A 272 -4.96 5.87 3.66
N LEU A 273 -5.39 6.20 2.43
CA LEU A 273 -6.03 7.47 2.10
C LEU A 273 -7.46 7.56 2.63
N GLY A 274 -8.10 6.42 2.89
CA GLY A 274 -9.46 6.33 3.47
C GLY A 274 -10.50 7.10 2.66
N ILE A 275 -10.53 6.77 1.37
CA ILE A 275 -11.47 7.30 0.39
C ILE A 275 -12.86 6.77 0.73
N ASP A 276 -13.84 7.67 0.83
CA ASP A 276 -15.24 7.34 1.10
C ASP A 276 -16.09 7.71 -0.13
N THR A 277 -16.44 6.69 -0.91
CA THR A 277 -17.17 6.88 -2.16
C THR A 277 -18.68 6.98 -1.97
N ALA A 278 -19.20 6.75 -0.76
CA ALA A 278 -20.64 6.76 -0.49
C ALA A 278 -21.24 8.17 -0.44
N ARG A 279 -20.43 9.23 -0.54
CA ARG A 279 -20.85 10.64 -0.36
C ARG A 279 -20.50 11.60 -1.50
N ALA A 280 -19.97 11.13 -2.62
CA ALA A 280 -19.45 11.98 -3.71
C ALA A 280 -20.52 12.80 -4.49
N ASN A 281 -21.69 13.11 -3.92
CA ASN A 281 -22.83 13.64 -4.65
C ASN A 281 -23.34 15.01 -4.15
N GLU A 282 -22.46 15.99 -3.92
CA GLU A 282 -22.89 17.37 -3.57
C GLU A 282 -22.45 18.48 -4.54
N SER A 283 -21.91 18.16 -5.72
CA SER A 283 -21.49 19.19 -6.68
C SER A 283 -22.08 19.00 -8.08
N ILE A 284 -23.34 19.40 -8.26
CA ILE A 284 -23.85 19.80 -9.59
C ILE A 284 -24.28 21.27 -9.54
N PRO A 285 -23.54 22.19 -10.19
CA PRO A 285 -24.06 23.53 -10.47
C PRO A 285 -25.02 23.43 -11.67
N HIS A 286 -26.32 23.62 -11.42
CA HIS A 286 -27.31 23.73 -12.48
C HIS A 286 -27.09 25.04 -13.26
N GLY A 287 -26.87 24.93 -14.57
CA GLY A 287 -27.09 26.00 -15.55
C GLY A 287 -28.54 26.11 -15.97
#